data_AF-T0M8W6-F1
#
_entry.id   AF-T0M8W6-F1
#
_cell.length_a   1.000
_cell.length_b   1.000
_cell.length_c   1.000
_cell.angle_alpha   90.00
_cell.angle_beta   90.00
_cell.angle_gamma   90.00
#
_symmetry.space_group_name_H-M   'P 1'
#
loop_
_entity.id
_entity.type
_entity.pdbx_description
1 polymer ?
#
loop_
_entity_poly.entity_id
_entity_poly.type
_entity_poly.pdbx_seq_one_letter_code
_entity_poly.pdbx_strand_id
1 'polypeptide(L)'
;MILELNQNDFFYELCENDEVLVYEEEDKFYKRFCSCLSDSVVKICVKNMETLKNRLLYDLNVFDLPFAIYYSNVITKHHKIQKEVNRIDLIKYDLLERKVNKIIYLNNVAIFLEGRPGETDEETTKIIEQFESIPYVYYNVLLNNRLRNYVTDMTKCNTFPQIYINGNYIKNHKKIPQLLSQIK
;
A
#
# COMPACT_ATOMS: atom_id res chain seq x y z
N MET A 1 7.68 -14.65 3.77
CA MET A 1 8.02 -14.21 2.41
C MET A 1 7.13 -13.02 2.13
N ILE A 2 7.68 -11.80 2.18
CA ILE A 2 6.91 -10.60 1.81
C ILE A 2 6.96 -10.59 0.28
N LEU A 3 5.82 -10.69 -0.38
CA LEU A 3 5.76 -10.44 -1.81
C LEU A 3 6.22 -9.00 -2.04
N GLU A 4 7.34 -8.83 -2.71
CA GLU A 4 7.62 -7.59 -3.43
C GLU A 4 6.67 -7.56 -4.64
N LEU A 5 5.42 -7.20 -4.37
CA LEU A 5 4.43 -6.96 -5.42
C LEU A 5 4.95 -5.80 -6.26
N ASN A 6 5.05 -6.01 -7.57
CA ASN A 6 5.41 -4.98 -8.52
C ASN A 6 4.37 -3.84 -8.43
N GLN A 7 4.81 -2.60 -8.18
CA GLN A 7 3.89 -1.46 -8.03
C GLN A 7 3.11 -1.13 -9.31
N ASN A 8 3.55 -1.64 -10.46
CA ASN A 8 2.83 -1.54 -11.73
C ASN A 8 1.80 -2.67 -11.91
N ASP A 9 1.68 -3.57 -10.94
CA ASP A 9 0.73 -4.66 -10.97
C ASP A 9 -0.62 -4.21 -10.40
N PHE A 10 -1.70 -4.53 -11.11
CA PHE A 10 -3.06 -4.35 -10.60
C PHE A 10 -3.25 -4.97 -9.21
N PHE A 11 -2.55 -6.08 -8.94
CA PHE A 11 -2.58 -6.74 -7.63
C PHE A 11 -2.00 -5.88 -6.51
N TYR A 12 -0.98 -5.07 -6.81
CA TYR A 12 -0.44 -4.12 -5.84
C TYR A 12 -1.49 -3.07 -5.48
N GLU A 13 -2.07 -2.41 -6.49
CA GLU A 13 -3.11 -1.40 -6.29
C GLU A 13 -4.31 -1.95 -5.51
N LEU A 14 -4.71 -3.18 -5.82
CA LEU A 14 -5.77 -3.85 -5.09
C LEU A 14 -5.43 -3.99 -3.60
N CYS A 15 -4.22 -4.45 -3.27
CA CYS A 15 -3.77 -4.65 -1.90
C CYS A 15 -3.58 -3.35 -1.10
N GLU A 16 -3.54 -2.20 -1.79
CA GLU A 16 -3.48 -0.88 -1.16
C GLU A 16 -4.84 -0.38 -0.64
N ASN A 17 -5.95 -0.97 -1.09
CA ASN A 17 -7.26 -0.71 -0.52
C ASN A 17 -7.33 -1.21 0.93
N ASP A 18 -7.95 -0.41 1.81
CA ASP A 18 -8.09 -0.78 3.22
C ASP A 18 -9.00 -2.01 3.39
N GLU A 19 -10.00 -2.18 2.54
CA GLU A 19 -10.96 -3.28 2.60
C GLU A 19 -11.25 -3.87 1.22
N VAL A 20 -10.88 -5.13 1.04
CA VAL A 20 -11.17 -5.92 -0.17
C VAL A 20 -11.83 -7.22 0.24
N LEU A 21 -12.93 -7.60 -0.41
CA LEU A 21 -13.58 -8.89 -0.25
C LEU A 21 -13.50 -9.66 -1.57
N VAL A 22 -12.81 -10.80 -1.55
CA VAL A 22 -12.70 -11.71 -2.70
C VAL A 22 -13.61 -12.90 -2.47
N TYR A 23 -14.46 -13.20 -3.46
CA TYR A 23 -15.46 -14.27 -3.37
C TYR A 23 -15.72 -14.92 -4.73
N GLU A 24 -16.25 -16.14 -4.70
CA GLU A 24 -16.68 -16.87 -5.91
C GLU A 24 -18.21 -16.94 -6.01
N GLU A 25 -18.88 -17.10 -4.86
CA GLU A 25 -20.33 -17.17 -4.76
C GLU A 25 -20.82 -16.40 -3.53
N GLU A 26 -22.07 -15.92 -3.58
CA GLU A 26 -22.71 -15.20 -2.48
C GLU A 26 -23.28 -16.13 -1.40
N ASP A 27 -22.41 -16.97 -0.85
CA ASP A 27 -22.75 -17.93 0.17
C ASP A 27 -22.95 -17.27 1.57
N LYS A 28 -23.17 -18.10 2.59
CA LYS A 28 -23.33 -17.62 3.97
C LYS A 28 -22.09 -16.91 4.51
N PHE A 29 -20.89 -17.26 4.04
CA PHE A 29 -19.64 -16.64 4.50
C PHE A 29 -19.43 -15.29 3.84
N TYR A 30 -19.75 -15.16 2.55
CA TYR A 30 -19.79 -13.87 1.84
C TYR A 30 -20.71 -12.89 2.57
N LYS A 31 -21.94 -13.30 2.89
CA LYS A 31 -22.89 -12.47 3.64
C LYS A 31 -22.35 -12.06 5.01
N ARG A 32 -21.63 -12.97 5.68
CA ARG A 32 -20.99 -12.68 6.96
C ARG A 32 -19.85 -11.67 6.84
N PHE A 33 -19.01 -11.78 5.81
CA PHE A 33 -18.00 -10.75 5.52
C PHE A 33 -18.66 -9.40 5.26
N CYS A 34 -19.67 -9.34 4.39
CA CYS A 34 -20.42 -8.11 4.13
C CYS A 34 -21.01 -7.48 5.40
N SER A 35 -21.44 -8.28 6.37
CA SER A 35 -21.96 -7.75 7.65
C SER A 35 -20.87 -7.21 8.61
N CYS A 36 -19.61 -7.55 8.38
CA CYS A 36 -18.48 -7.15 9.23
C CYS A 36 -17.60 -6.05 8.60
N LEU A 37 -17.76 -5.77 7.30
CA LEU A 37 -16.96 -4.80 6.55
C LEU A 37 -17.78 -3.54 6.29
N SER A 38 -17.10 -2.46 5.88
CA SER A 38 -17.74 -1.19 5.52
C SER A 38 -18.53 -1.30 4.21
N ASP A 39 -19.43 -0.35 3.98
CA ASP A 39 -20.15 -0.21 2.70
C ASP A 39 -19.22 0.15 1.54
N SER A 40 -18.04 0.70 1.83
CA SER A 40 -17.00 1.04 0.85
C SER A 40 -16.07 -0.12 0.46
N VAL A 41 -16.30 -1.32 0.99
CA VAL A 41 -15.46 -2.49 0.67
C VAL A 41 -15.41 -2.75 -0.84
N VAL A 42 -14.21 -2.95 -1.37
CA VAL A 42 -14.01 -3.36 -2.76
C VAL A 42 -14.36 -4.84 -2.89
N LYS A 43 -15.40 -5.18 -3.65
CA LYS A 43 -15.85 -6.56 -3.84
C LYS A 43 -15.35 -7.11 -5.18
N ILE A 44 -14.67 -8.25 -5.14
CA ILE A 44 -14.14 -8.94 -6.31
C ILE A 44 -14.75 -10.32 -6.41
N CYS A 45 -15.61 -10.50 -7.40
CA CYS A 45 -16.13 -11.79 -7.80
C CYS A 45 -15.13 -12.45 -8.75
N VAL A 46 -14.56 -13.59 -8.36
CA VAL A 46 -13.62 -14.36 -9.20
C VAL A 46 -14.29 -15.52 -9.93
N LYS A 47 -15.63 -15.56 -9.95
CA LYS A 47 -16.39 -16.59 -10.67
C LYS A 47 -16.01 -16.57 -12.14
N ASN A 48 -15.60 -17.72 -12.67
CA ASN A 48 -15.09 -17.88 -14.04
C ASN A 48 -13.80 -17.10 -14.35
N MET A 49 -13.06 -16.63 -13.35
CA MET A 49 -11.79 -15.92 -13.50
C MET A 49 -10.64 -16.75 -12.93
N GLU A 50 -10.42 -17.96 -13.45
CA GLU A 50 -9.52 -18.95 -12.87
C GLU A 50 -8.06 -18.46 -12.72
N THR A 51 -7.55 -17.71 -13.70
CA THR A 51 -6.22 -17.10 -13.64
C THR A 51 -6.10 -16.09 -12.49
N LEU A 52 -7.08 -15.21 -12.34
CA LEU A 52 -7.12 -14.21 -11.26
C LEU A 52 -7.27 -14.89 -9.90
N LYS A 53 -8.18 -15.87 -9.80
CA LYS A 53 -8.41 -16.69 -8.61
C LYS A 53 -7.11 -17.35 -8.14
N ASN A 54 -6.47 -18.13 -9.01
CA ASN A 54 -5.25 -18.87 -8.65
C ASN A 54 -4.11 -17.94 -8.28
N ARG A 55 -3.98 -16.79 -8.97
CA ARG A 55 -2.98 -15.79 -8.63
C ARG A 55 -3.24 -15.16 -7.25
N LEU A 56 -4.49 -14.75 -6.96
CA LEU A 56 -4.86 -14.21 -5.64
C LEU A 56 -4.59 -15.21 -4.51
N LEU A 57 -4.97 -16.47 -4.71
CA LEU A 57 -4.76 -17.53 -3.72
C LEU A 57 -3.27 -17.81 -3.49
N TYR A 58 -2.48 -17.90 -4.56
CA TYR A 58 -1.03 -18.12 -4.46
C TYR A 58 -0.31 -16.95 -3.80
N ASP A 59 -0.53 -15.73 -4.31
CA ASP A 59 0.16 -14.53 -3.84
C ASP A 59 -0.20 -14.26 -2.37
N LEU A 60 -1.48 -14.30 -2.01
CA LEU A 60 -1.91 -14.03 -0.64
C LEU A 60 -1.74 -15.23 0.30
N ASN A 61 -1.25 -16.37 -0.21
CA ASN A 61 -1.11 -17.63 0.52
C ASN A 61 -2.43 -18.05 1.22
N VAL A 62 -3.52 -18.03 0.44
CA VAL A 62 -4.88 -18.38 0.87
C VAL A 62 -5.33 -19.61 0.10
N PHE A 63 -6.04 -20.52 0.77
CA PHE A 63 -6.49 -21.79 0.17
C PHE A 63 -8.01 -21.85 -0.05
N ASP A 64 -8.73 -20.82 0.36
CA ASP A 64 -10.18 -20.84 0.45
C ASP A 64 -10.82 -19.47 0.15
N LEU A 65 -11.95 -19.51 -0.56
CA LEU A 65 -12.86 -18.37 -0.73
C LEU A 65 -14.12 -18.54 0.13
N PRO A 66 -14.79 -17.44 0.52
CA PRO A 66 -14.31 -16.06 0.39
C PRO A 66 -13.24 -15.71 1.44
N PHE A 67 -12.45 -14.68 1.14
CA PHE A 67 -11.53 -14.05 2.09
C PHE A 67 -11.57 -12.52 1.93
N ALA A 68 -11.16 -11.80 2.96
CA ALA A 68 -11.00 -10.36 2.91
C ALA A 68 -9.54 -9.95 3.15
N ILE A 69 -9.09 -8.90 2.47
CA ILE A 69 -7.92 -8.12 2.86
C ILE A 69 -8.46 -6.93 3.66
N TYR A 70 -8.07 -6.84 4.92
CA TYR A 70 -8.54 -5.83 5.86
C TYR A 70 -7.34 -5.16 6.52
N TYR A 71 -7.06 -3.90 6.15
CA TYR A 71 -5.89 -3.14 6.55
C TYR A 71 -4.59 -3.96 6.45
N SER A 72 -4.33 -4.49 5.24
CA SER A 72 -3.18 -5.35 4.91
C SER A 72 -3.13 -6.70 5.63
N ASN A 73 -4.21 -7.14 6.29
CA ASN A 73 -4.32 -8.47 6.90
C ASN A 73 -5.33 -9.32 6.14
N VAL A 74 -5.02 -10.61 5.95
CA VAL A 74 -5.95 -11.54 5.33
C VAL A 74 -6.85 -12.20 6.38
N ILE A 75 -8.16 -12.13 6.17
CA ILE A 75 -9.19 -12.79 6.98
C ILE A 75 -9.89 -13.83 6.11
N THR A 76 -9.83 -15.11 6.45
CA THR A 76 -10.45 -16.21 5.69
C THR A 76 -11.78 -16.66 6.31
N LYS A 77 -12.59 -17.40 5.55
CA LYS A 77 -13.89 -17.92 6.02
C LYS A 77 -13.84 -18.77 7.30
N HIS A 78 -12.70 -19.39 7.59
CA HIS A 78 -12.51 -20.24 8.78
C HIS A 78 -12.22 -19.43 10.05
N HIS A 79 -11.92 -18.14 9.91
CA HIS A 79 -11.72 -17.26 11.05
C HIS A 79 -13.05 -16.86 11.71
N LYS A 80 -12.97 -16.45 12.97
CA LYS A 80 -14.05 -15.69 13.61
C LYS A 80 -14.01 -14.26 13.06
N ILE A 81 -14.57 -14.05 11.86
CA ILE A 81 -14.46 -12.81 11.05
C ILE A 81 -14.60 -11.54 11.91
N GLN A 82 -15.71 -11.38 12.63
CA GLN A 82 -15.92 -10.19 13.48
C GLN A 82 -14.83 -9.98 14.54
N LYS A 83 -14.31 -11.07 15.13
CA LYS A 83 -13.23 -10.98 16.12
C LYS A 83 -11.94 -10.49 15.47
N GLU A 84 -11.62 -10.96 14.26
CA GLU A 84 -10.44 -10.51 13.52
C GLU A 84 -10.55 -9.05 13.08
N VAL A 85 -11.71 -8.63 12.57
CA VAL A 85 -12.00 -7.23 12.25
C VAL A 85 -11.77 -6.35 13.47
N ASN A 86 -12.41 -6.68 14.61
CA ASN A 86 -12.25 -5.92 15.85
C ASN A 86 -10.79 -5.89 16.32
N ARG A 87 -10.06 -7.01 16.18
CA ARG A 87 -8.63 -7.06 16.55
C ARG A 87 -7.80 -6.14 15.68
N ILE A 88 -8.05 -6.12 14.37
CA ILE A 88 -7.30 -5.29 13.42
C ILE A 88 -7.65 -3.82 13.60
N ASP A 89 -8.90 -3.47 13.89
CA ASP A 89 -9.32 -2.11 14.19
C ASP A 89 -8.54 -1.49 15.36
N LEU A 90 -8.21 -2.29 16.38
CA LEU A 90 -7.41 -1.85 17.52
C LEU A 90 -5.95 -1.52 17.16
N ILE A 91 -5.43 -2.04 16.04
CA ILE A 91 -4.01 -1.91 15.68
C ILE A 91 -3.78 -1.27 14.29
N LYS A 92 -4.83 -0.90 13.56
CA LYS A 92 -4.71 -0.45 12.16
C LYS A 92 -3.89 0.83 11.99
N TYR A 93 -3.77 1.66 13.03
CA TYR A 93 -2.88 2.82 13.03
C TYR A 93 -1.42 2.42 13.14
N ASP A 94 -1.08 1.53 14.09
CA ASP A 94 0.27 0.97 14.22
C ASP A 94 0.72 0.22 12.95
N LEU A 95 -0.22 -0.48 12.29
CA LEU A 95 0.06 -1.15 11.01
C LEU A 95 0.43 -0.15 9.91
N LEU A 96 -0.29 0.98 9.84
CA LEU A 96 -0.02 2.05 8.89
C LEU A 96 1.33 2.71 9.16
N GLU A 97 1.60 3.06 10.42
CA GLU A 97 2.89 3.61 10.84
C GLU A 97 4.05 2.66 10.48
N ARG A 98 3.92 1.37 10.80
CA ARG A 98 4.94 0.37 10.43
C ARG A 98 5.15 0.30 8.93
N LYS A 99 4.10 0.41 8.13
CA LYS A 99 4.20 0.43 6.66
C LYS A 99 4.99 1.64 6.18
N VAL A 100 4.66 2.84 6.66
CA VAL A 100 5.35 4.09 6.32
C VAL A 100 6.80 4.06 6.77
N ASN A 101 7.07 3.62 8.01
CA ASN A 101 8.42 3.49 8.55
C ASN A 101 9.25 2.48 7.77
N LYS A 102 8.67 1.38 7.29
CA LYS A 102 9.39 0.44 6.41
C LYS A 102 9.81 1.10 5.10
N ILE A 103 8.94 1.89 4.48
CA ILE A 103 9.26 2.61 3.25
C ILE A 103 10.41 3.60 3.51
N ILE A 104 10.33 4.38 4.59
CA ILE A 104 11.29 5.46 4.91
C ILE A 104 12.65 4.93 5.38
N TYR A 105 12.67 3.95 6.30
CA TYR A 105 13.89 3.58 7.04
C TYR A 105 14.60 2.34 6.52
N LEU A 106 13.95 1.51 5.69
CA LEU A 106 14.63 0.38 5.04
C LEU A 106 15.33 0.76 3.74
N ASN A 107 15.20 2.02 3.29
CA ASN A 107 15.71 2.49 2.01
C ASN A 107 16.51 3.77 2.21
N ASN A 108 17.63 3.90 1.49
CA ASN A 108 18.46 5.11 1.54
C ASN A 108 17.71 6.33 0.99
N VAL A 109 16.89 6.12 -0.03
CA VAL A 109 16.02 7.13 -0.62
C VAL A 109 14.60 6.57 -0.71
N ALA A 110 13.64 7.27 -0.13
CA ALA A 110 12.22 6.95 -0.20
C ALA A 110 11.42 8.16 -0.66
N ILE A 111 10.59 7.98 -1.69
CA ILE A 111 9.84 9.06 -2.35
C ILE A 111 8.35 8.76 -2.27
N PHE A 112 7.58 9.61 -1.61
CA PHE A 112 6.12 9.60 -1.71
C PHE A 112 5.71 10.55 -2.83
N LEU A 113 4.95 10.09 -3.82
CA LEU A 113 4.52 10.91 -4.96
C LEU A 113 3.07 10.67 -5.34
N GLU A 114 2.49 11.63 -6.04
CA GLU A 114 1.18 11.48 -6.68
C GLU A 114 1.39 10.88 -8.08
N GLY A 115 0.93 9.64 -8.29
CA GLY A 115 1.15 8.91 -9.54
C GLY A 115 2.38 8.02 -9.50
N ARG A 116 2.95 7.76 -10.69
CA ARG A 116 4.20 6.99 -10.89
C ARG A 116 5.29 7.91 -11.43
N PRO A 117 6.59 7.60 -11.26
CA PRO A 117 7.69 8.44 -11.78
C PRO A 117 7.59 8.89 -13.25
N GLY A 118 6.90 8.12 -14.11
CA GLY A 118 6.65 8.49 -15.52
C GLY A 118 5.30 9.16 -15.80
N GLU A 119 4.47 9.36 -14.77
CA GLU A 119 3.09 9.87 -14.85
C GLU A 119 2.91 11.13 -13.96
N THR A 120 4.00 11.75 -13.51
CA THR A 120 3.99 12.96 -12.67
C THR A 120 4.14 14.24 -13.49
N ASP A 121 3.96 15.40 -12.84
CA ASP A 121 4.26 16.70 -13.45
C ASP A 121 5.77 16.89 -13.74
N GLU A 122 6.09 17.85 -14.60
CA GLU A 122 7.46 18.12 -15.10
C GLU A 122 8.44 18.48 -13.96
N GLU A 123 7.98 19.18 -12.92
CA GLU A 123 8.81 19.56 -11.79
C GLU A 123 9.21 18.33 -10.95
N THR A 124 8.24 17.46 -10.68
CA THR A 124 8.43 16.19 -9.99
C THR A 124 9.36 15.26 -10.76
N THR A 125 9.19 15.16 -12.08
CA THR A 125 10.05 14.33 -12.95
C THR A 125 11.51 14.78 -12.86
N LYS A 126 11.79 16.09 -12.97
CA LYS A 126 13.15 16.64 -12.81
C LYS A 126 13.77 16.38 -11.44
N ILE A 127 12.95 16.27 -10.40
CA ILE A 127 13.43 15.92 -9.06
C ILE A 127 13.78 14.43 -9.00
N ILE A 128 12.92 13.57 -9.57
CA ILE A 128 13.15 12.11 -9.59
C ILE A 128 14.38 11.74 -10.42
N GLU A 129 14.63 12.43 -11.55
CA GLU A 129 15.81 12.24 -12.40
C GLU A 129 17.14 12.42 -11.63
N GLN A 130 17.16 13.21 -10.55
CA GLN A 130 18.35 13.37 -9.70
C GLN A 130 18.76 12.08 -8.98
N PHE A 131 17.86 11.09 -8.91
CA PHE A 131 18.10 9.81 -8.26
C PHE A 131 18.38 8.67 -9.25
N GLU A 132 18.53 8.91 -10.56
CA GLU A 132 18.76 7.85 -11.56
C GLU A 132 19.98 6.95 -11.26
N SER A 133 21.00 7.51 -10.62
CA SER A 133 22.23 6.80 -10.25
C SER A 133 22.21 6.17 -8.86
N ILE A 134 21.12 6.35 -8.10
CA ILE A 134 21.01 5.90 -6.70
C ILE A 134 19.73 5.10 -6.53
N PRO A 135 19.79 3.86 -5.99
CA PRO A 135 18.60 3.09 -5.71
C PRO A 135 17.63 3.86 -4.80
N TYR A 136 16.41 4.06 -5.27
CA TYR A 136 15.33 4.65 -4.50
C TYR A 136 14.10 3.74 -4.55
N VAL A 137 13.28 3.83 -3.51
CA VAL A 137 11.91 3.32 -3.55
C VAL A 137 10.96 4.49 -3.68
N TYR A 138 9.80 4.22 -4.27
CA TYR A 138 8.72 5.18 -4.28
C TYR A 138 7.42 4.57 -3.75
N TYR A 139 6.47 5.42 -3.41
CA TYR A 139 5.10 5.03 -3.08
C TYR A 139 4.12 6.03 -3.68
N ASN A 140 3.19 5.52 -4.50
CA ASN A 140 2.09 6.32 -5.05
C ASN A 140 1.03 6.57 -3.97
N VAL A 141 0.97 7.80 -3.45
CA VAL A 141 0.04 8.16 -2.36
C VAL A 141 -1.42 8.18 -2.78
N LEU A 142 -1.72 8.16 -4.07
CA LEU A 142 -3.09 8.09 -4.58
C LEU A 142 -3.75 6.73 -4.32
N LEU A 143 -2.96 5.69 -4.04
CA LEU A 143 -3.46 4.33 -3.80
C LEU A 143 -4.04 4.14 -2.40
N ASN A 144 -3.61 4.96 -1.42
CA ASN A 144 -4.09 4.85 -0.04
C ASN A 144 -4.17 6.21 0.64
N ASN A 145 -5.40 6.71 0.80
CA ASN A 145 -5.67 8.00 1.42
C ASN A 145 -5.19 8.09 2.87
N ARG A 146 -5.24 7.00 3.65
CA ARG A 146 -4.76 7.01 5.04
C ARG A 146 -3.25 7.22 5.09
N LEU A 147 -2.51 6.55 4.21
CA LEU A 147 -1.07 6.72 4.10
C LEU A 147 -0.72 8.14 3.63
N ARG A 148 -1.41 8.67 2.60
CA ARG A 148 -1.26 10.06 2.15
C ARG A 148 -1.42 11.06 3.29
N ASN A 149 -2.49 10.91 4.07
CA ASN A 149 -2.79 11.79 5.20
C ASN A 149 -1.74 11.64 6.31
N TYR A 150 -1.35 10.41 6.66
CA TYR A 150 -0.33 10.16 7.68
C TYR A 150 1.00 10.83 7.33
N VAL A 151 1.47 10.68 6.09
CA VAL A 151 2.72 11.30 5.62
C VAL A 151 2.62 12.83 5.60
N THR A 152 1.48 13.38 5.16
CA THR A 152 1.18 14.82 5.22
C THR A 152 1.25 15.35 6.66
N ASP A 153 0.68 14.61 7.61
CA ASP A 153 0.67 14.98 9.02
C ASP A 153 2.04 14.90 9.68
N MET A 154 2.89 13.95 9.28
CA MET A 154 4.27 13.85 9.76
C MET A 154 5.12 15.05 9.35
N THR A 155 5.02 15.47 8.08
CA THR A 155 5.86 16.53 7.51
C THR A 155 5.27 17.93 7.67
N LYS A 156 3.97 18.01 7.98
CA LYS A 156 3.15 19.23 7.92
C LYS A 156 3.19 19.89 6.54
N CYS A 157 3.29 19.07 5.49
CA CYS A 157 3.39 19.49 4.10
C CYS A 157 2.36 18.72 3.27
N ASN A 158 1.54 19.43 2.52
CA ASN A 158 0.47 18.86 1.69
C ASN A 158 0.83 18.77 0.20
N THR A 159 2.08 19.09 -0.16
CA THR A 159 2.60 18.99 -1.53
C THR A 159 3.45 17.74 -1.68
N PHE A 160 3.37 17.12 -2.85
CA PHE A 160 4.19 15.99 -3.26
C PHE A 160 5.08 16.41 -4.45
N PRO A 161 6.25 15.78 -4.66
CA PRO A 161 6.78 14.64 -3.93
C PRO A 161 7.29 14.99 -2.53
N GLN A 162 7.19 14.05 -1.58
CA GLN A 162 7.85 14.13 -0.28
C GLN A 162 8.99 13.11 -0.22
N ILE A 163 10.21 13.62 -0.05
CA ILE A 163 11.44 12.84 -0.22
C ILE A 163 12.09 12.65 1.14
N TYR A 164 12.48 11.42 1.44
CA TYR A 164 13.25 11.04 2.60
C TYR A 164 14.61 10.51 2.16
N ILE A 165 15.68 11.02 2.76
CA ILE A 165 17.05 10.52 2.56
C ILE A 165 17.60 10.06 3.91
N ASN A 166 18.02 8.79 3.99
CA ASN A 166 18.48 8.14 5.22
C ASN A 166 17.50 8.36 6.39
N GLY A 167 16.20 8.21 6.11
CA GLY A 167 15.13 8.39 7.08
C GLY A 167 14.74 9.84 7.42
N ASN A 168 15.38 10.84 6.81
CA ASN A 168 15.13 12.26 7.11
C ASN A 168 14.34 12.93 5.99
N TYR A 169 13.26 13.63 6.34
CA TYR A 169 12.46 14.40 5.38
C TYR A 169 13.23 15.61 4.82
N ILE A 170 13.24 15.75 3.50
CA ILE A 170 13.96 16.80 2.78
C ILE A 170 13.01 17.93 2.38
N LYS A 171 12.92 18.97 3.23
CA LYS A 171 12.07 20.14 2.98
C LYS A 171 12.46 21.00 1.78
N ASN A 172 13.74 21.01 1.41
CA ASN A 172 14.26 21.84 0.33
C ASN A 172 15.00 20.97 -0.68
N HIS A 173 14.36 20.73 -1.82
CA HIS A 173 14.86 19.85 -2.88
C HIS A 173 16.20 20.34 -3.49
N LYS A 174 16.54 21.63 -3.37
CA LYS A 174 17.85 22.14 -3.82
C LYS A 174 19.04 21.53 -3.06
N LYS A 175 18.81 20.93 -1.89
CA LYS A 175 19.85 20.26 -1.10
C LYS A 175 20.08 18.80 -1.51
N ILE A 176 19.23 18.22 -2.36
CA ILE A 176 19.30 16.81 -2.76
C ILE A 176 20.70 16.46 -3.31
N PRO A 177 21.30 17.20 -4.27
CA PRO A 177 22.62 16.83 -4.80
C PRO A 177 23.72 16.75 -3.73
N GLN A 178 23.70 17.65 -2.75
CA GLN A 178 24.66 17.66 -1.64
C GLN A 178 24.45 16.50 -0.66
N LEU A 179 23.22 16.04 -0.48
CA LEU A 179 22.88 14.93 0.40
C LEU A 179 23.19 13.59 -0.26
N LEU A 180 22.96 13.48 -1.58
CA LEU A 180 23.24 12.28 -2.35
C LEU A 180 24.73 11.93 -2.38
N SER A 181 25.63 12.92 -2.39
CA SER A 181 27.08 12.68 -2.31
C SER A 181 27.55 12.07 -0.99
N GLN A 182 26.69 12.03 0.03
CA GLN A 182 26.98 11.44 1.34
C GLN A 182 26.46 9.99 1.45
N ILE A 183 25.67 9.55 0.48
CA ILE A 183 25.21 8.16 0.37
C ILE A 183 26.37 7.36 -0.25
N LYS A 184 26.96 6.47 0.56
CA LYS A 184 28.04 5.57 0.13
C LYS A 184 27.51 4.39 -0.66
#